data_AF-A0AB74M4J8-F1
#
_entry.id   AF-A0AB74M4J8-F1
#
_cell.length_a   1.000
_cell.length_b   1.000
_cell.length_c   1.000
_cell.angle_alpha   90.00
_cell.angle_beta   90.00
_cell.angle_gamma   90.00
#
_symmetry.space_group_name_H-M   'P 1'
#
loop_
_entity.id
_entity.type
_entity.pdbx_description
1 polymer ?
#
loop_
_entity_poly.entity_id
_entity_poly.type
_entity_poly.pdbx_seq_one_letter_code
_entity_poly.pdbx_strand_id
1 'polypeptide(L)'
;MAIPLRTRRDLKNAGHAMAVEAMEAFRLHMNSLSQAEMDDVEHVERLTRRMLGAADAVASEYRTAGIPEDWIRRFLLSFRRTVAAECQALSLTLRPVAGTA
;
A
#
# COMPACT_ATOMS: atom_id res chain seq x y z
N MET A 1 -5.03 -12.86 10.70
CA MET A 1 -6.49 -12.98 10.68
C MET A 1 -6.89 -13.31 9.25
N ALA A 2 -7.35 -14.53 8.95
CA ALA A 2 -7.69 -14.93 7.57
C ALA A 2 -9.13 -14.49 7.29
N ILE A 3 -9.31 -13.38 6.56
CA ILE A 3 -10.64 -12.97 6.08
C ILE A 3 -11.07 -14.04 5.07
N PRO A 4 -12.15 -14.80 5.31
CA PRO A 4 -12.61 -15.78 4.34
C PRO A 4 -13.14 -15.03 3.11
N LEU A 5 -12.40 -15.10 2.00
CA LEU A 5 -12.70 -14.42 0.74
C LEU A 5 -13.82 -15.13 -0.01
N ARG A 6 -15.04 -15.06 0.54
CA ARG A 6 -16.21 -15.77 0.02
C ARG A 6 -16.90 -15.02 -1.11
N THR A 7 -16.66 -13.72 -1.22
CA THR A 7 -17.31 -12.86 -2.21
C THR A 7 -16.34 -11.86 -2.83
N ARG A 8 -16.73 -11.31 -3.99
CA ARG A 8 -16.04 -10.17 -4.62
C ARG A 8 -15.91 -8.96 -3.69
N ARG A 9 -16.89 -8.74 -2.79
CA ARG A 9 -16.85 -7.64 -1.82
C ARG A 9 -15.72 -7.87 -0.81
N ASP A 10 -15.49 -9.11 -0.41
CA ASP A 10 -14.43 -9.47 0.53
C ASP A 10 -13.05 -9.21 -0.06
N LEU A 11 -12.81 -9.52 -1.35
CA LEU A 11 -11.54 -9.18 -2.01
C LEU A 11 -11.31 -7.68 -2.12
N LYS A 12 -12.36 -6.90 -2.41
CA LYS A 12 -12.24 -5.43 -2.43
C LYS A 12 -11.86 -4.90 -1.04
N ASN A 13 -12.51 -5.41 0.01
CA ASN A 13 -12.25 -5.04 1.40
C ASN A 13 -10.85 -5.48 1.85
N ALA A 14 -10.40 -6.67 1.46
CA ALA A 14 -9.05 -7.17 1.73
C ALA A 14 -7.98 -6.27 1.09
N GLY A 15 -8.19 -5.85 -0.16
CA GLY A 15 -7.27 -4.92 -0.83
C GLY A 15 -7.22 -3.55 -0.18
N HIS A 16 -8.34 -3.08 0.37
CA HIS A 16 -8.39 -1.84 1.14
C HIS A 16 -7.68 -1.98 2.49
N ALA A 17 -8.00 -3.02 3.27
CA ALA A 17 -7.39 -3.26 4.58
C ALA A 17 -5.87 -3.43 4.48
N MET A 18 -5.40 -4.23 3.51
CA MET A 18 -3.96 -4.41 3.27
C MET A 18 -3.27 -3.10 2.89
N ALA A 19 -3.92 -2.23 2.11
CA ALA A 19 -3.36 -0.93 1.78
C ALA A 19 -3.28 -0.01 3.00
N VAL A 20 -4.30 0.00 3.86
CA VAL A 20 -4.28 0.79 5.11
C VAL A 20 -3.16 0.34 6.03
N GLU A 21 -3.02 -0.97 6.26
CA GLU A 21 -1.93 -1.53 7.07
C GLU A 21 -0.55 -1.21 6.49
N ALA A 22 -0.38 -1.36 5.17
CA ALA A 22 0.87 -1.05 4.50
C ALA A 22 1.22 0.45 4.60
N MET A 23 0.23 1.34 4.49
CA MET A 23 0.42 2.79 4.63
C MET A 23 0.68 3.22 6.06
N GLU A 24 0.11 2.55 7.05
CA GLU A 24 0.43 2.80 8.46
C GLU A 24 1.89 2.43 8.77
N ALA A 25 2.34 1.26 8.33
CA ALA A 25 3.73 0.85 8.44
C ALA A 25 4.66 1.80 7.69
N PHE A 26 4.27 2.24 6.48
CA PHE A 26 5.03 3.21 5.69
C PHE A 26 5.14 4.55 6.42
N ARG A 27 4.05 5.06 7.01
CA ARG A 27 4.04 6.31 7.79
C ARG A 27 4.93 6.21 9.02
N LEU A 28 4.87 5.10 9.76
CA LEU A 28 5.74 4.87 10.92
C LEU A 28 7.21 4.85 10.51
N HIS A 29 7.54 4.20 9.39
CA HIS A 29 8.88 4.20 8.83
C HIS A 29 9.33 5.62 8.44
N MET A 30 8.51 6.37 7.70
CA MET A 30 8.81 7.76 7.33
C MET A 30 9.06 8.66 8.53
N ASN A 31 8.29 8.50 9.62
CA ASN A 31 8.50 9.26 10.86
C ASN A 31 9.82 8.91 11.59
N SER A 32 10.44 7.77 11.26
CA SER A 32 11.73 7.36 11.81
C SER A 32 12.93 7.80 10.97
N LEU A 33 12.69 8.34 9.77
CA LEU A 33 13.74 8.78 8.86
C LEU A 33 14.21 10.20 9.20
N SER A 34 15.50 10.44 9.01
CA SER A 34 16.06 11.80 8.98
C SER A 34 15.67 12.52 7.68
N GLN A 35 15.81 13.84 7.66
CA GLN A 35 15.44 14.65 6.49
C GLN A 35 16.25 14.28 5.23
N ALA A 36 17.54 13.98 5.39
CA ALA A 36 18.39 13.51 4.29
C ALA A 36 17.94 12.16 3.70
N GLU A 37 17.36 11.28 4.52
CA GLU A 37 16.80 10.00 4.07
C GLU A 37 15.39 10.14 3.47
N MET A 38 14.66 11.18 3.87
CA MET A 38 13.37 11.52 3.26
C MET A 38 13.53 12.15 1.87
N ASP A 39 14.61 12.91 1.67
CA ASP A 39 14.95 13.53 0.38
C ASP A 39 15.56 12.51 -0.62
N ASP A 40 15.91 11.31 -0.16
CA ASP A 40 16.34 10.20 -1.02
C ASP A 40 15.13 9.57 -1.74
N VAL A 41 14.90 10.06 -2.96
CA VAL A 41 13.85 9.57 -3.87
C VAL A 41 14.02 8.07 -4.17
N GLU A 42 15.24 7.55 -4.27
CA GLU A 42 15.47 6.13 -4.55
C GLU A 42 15.03 5.24 -3.39
N HIS A 43 15.20 5.71 -2.15
CA HIS A 43 14.74 5.00 -0.95
C HIS A 43 13.21 4.92 -0.89
N VAL A 44 12.52 6.02 -1.14
CA VAL A 44 11.05 6.08 -1.17
C VAL A 44 10.47 5.20 -2.29
N GLU A 45 11.07 5.23 -3.48
CA GLU A 45 10.68 4.34 -4.58
C GLU A 45 10.87 2.87 -4.23
N ARG A 46 11.98 2.53 -3.56
CA ARG A 46 12.28 1.15 -3.14
C ARG A 46 11.24 0.65 -2.16
N LEU A 47 10.85 1.46 -1.18
CA LEU A 47 9.78 1.13 -0.22
C LEU A 47 8.44 0.92 -0.93
N THR A 48 8.10 1.81 -1.87
CA THR A 48 6.88 1.70 -2.67
C THR A 48 6.86 0.40 -3.50
N ARG A 49 7.98 0.05 -4.14
CA ARG A 49 8.12 -1.21 -4.88
C ARG A 49 7.95 -2.44 -3.97
N ARG A 50 8.46 -2.40 -2.74
CA ARG A 50 8.29 -3.51 -1.78
C ARG A 50 6.83 -3.70 -1.39
N MET A 51 6.09 -2.61 -1.14
CA MET A 51 4.66 -2.68 -0.85
C MET A 51 3.85 -3.27 -2.01
N LEU A 52 4.14 -2.83 -3.24
CA LEU A 52 3.50 -3.38 -4.45
C LEU A 52 3.84 -4.86 -4.65
N GLY A 53 5.09 -5.26 -4.42
CA GLY A 53 5.52 -6.64 -4.49
C GLY A 53 4.81 -7.55 -3.48
N ALA A 54 4.55 -7.07 -2.27
CA ALA A 54 3.77 -7.81 -1.28
C ALA A 54 2.31 -8.03 -1.73
N ALA A 55 1.67 -7.00 -2.30
CA ALA A 55 0.33 -7.12 -2.86
C ALA A 55 0.26 -8.10 -4.04
N ASP A 56 1.27 -8.10 -4.91
CA ASP A 56 1.37 -9.05 -6.02
C ASP A 56 1.61 -10.50 -5.55
N ALA A 57 2.37 -10.70 -4.47
CA ALA A 57 2.55 -12.02 -3.85
C ALA A 57 1.22 -12.57 -3.31
N VAL A 58 0.45 -11.74 -2.58
CA VAL A 58 -0.89 -12.11 -2.10
C VAL A 58 -1.85 -12.39 -3.25
N ALA A 59 -1.79 -11.59 -4.32
CA ALA A 59 -2.57 -11.86 -5.53
C ALA A 59 -2.20 -13.21 -6.17
N SER A 60 -0.92 -13.59 -6.14
CA SER A 60 -0.48 -14.91 -6.61
C SER A 60 -1.07 -16.05 -5.77
N GLU A 61 -1.11 -15.90 -4.45
CA GLU A 61 -1.75 -16.89 -3.57
C GLU A 61 -3.24 -17.05 -3.88
N TYR A 62 -3.94 -15.95 -4.16
CA TYR A 62 -5.35 -16.01 -4.58
C TYR A 62 -5.55 -16.72 -5.92
N ARG A 63 -4.62 -16.56 -6.87
CA ARG A 63 -4.66 -17.33 -8.13
C ARG A 63 -4.51 -18.82 -7.87
N THR A 64 -3.56 -19.21 -7.04
CA THR A 64 -3.33 -20.62 -6.66
C THR A 64 -4.54 -21.21 -5.91
N ALA A 65 -5.27 -20.39 -5.16
CA ALA A 65 -6.51 -20.77 -4.48
C ALA A 65 -7.74 -20.84 -5.41
N GLY A 66 -7.59 -20.57 -6.72
CA GLY A 66 -8.67 -20.65 -7.70
C GLY A 66 -9.64 -19.46 -7.68
N ILE A 67 -9.24 -18.32 -7.09
CA ILE A 67 -10.06 -17.11 -7.11
C ILE A 67 -10.11 -16.53 -8.53
N PRO A 68 -11.29 -16.09 -9.03
CA PRO A 68 -11.41 -15.49 -10.34
C PRO A 68 -10.49 -14.26 -10.55
N GLU A 69 -9.81 -14.18 -11.71
CA GLU A 69 -8.85 -13.11 -12.02
C GLU A 69 -9.51 -11.72 -12.03
N ASP A 70 -10.80 -11.62 -12.37
CA ASP A 70 -11.54 -10.35 -12.31
C ASP A 70 -11.67 -9.85 -10.86
N TRP A 71 -11.77 -10.74 -9.86
CA TRP A 71 -11.81 -10.38 -8.45
C TRP A 71 -10.43 -10.00 -7.93
N ILE A 72 -9.39 -10.73 -8.34
CA ILE A 72 -7.99 -10.40 -8.03
C ILE A 72 -7.62 -9.02 -8.57
N ARG A 73 -8.06 -8.70 -9.81
CA ARG A 73 -7.90 -7.36 -10.38
C ARG A 73 -8.58 -6.29 -9.54
N ARG A 74 -9.72 -6.58 -8.91
CA ARG A 74 -10.40 -5.64 -8.00
C ARG A 74 -9.66 -5.46 -6.68
N PHE A 75 -9.07 -6.53 -6.14
CA PHE A 75 -8.18 -6.46 -4.99
C PHE A 75 -6.99 -5.53 -5.28
N LEU A 76 -6.23 -5.78 -6.36
CA LEU A 76 -5.07 -4.96 -6.74
C LEU A 76 -5.45 -3.50 -7.05
N LEU A 77 -6.59 -3.29 -7.72
CA LEU A 77 -7.09 -1.94 -7.99
C LEU A 77 -7.47 -1.20 -6.71
N SER A 78 -8.14 -1.89 -5.77
CA SER A 78 -8.51 -1.32 -4.46
C SER A 78 -7.27 -0.93 -3.67
N PHE A 79 -6.27 -1.82 -3.65
CA PHE A 79 -4.98 -1.58 -3.00
C PHE A 79 -4.28 -0.34 -3.57
N ARG A 80 -4.05 -0.32 -4.90
CA ARG A 80 -3.35 0.79 -5.57
C ARG A 80 -4.04 2.14 -5.38
N ARG A 81 -5.37 2.19 -5.46
CA ARG A 81 -6.13 3.44 -5.25
C ARG A 81 -6.02 3.94 -3.81
N THR A 82 -6.06 3.04 -2.83
CA THR A 82 -5.94 3.40 -1.42
C THR A 82 -4.53 3.91 -1.13
N VAL A 83 -3.49 3.18 -1.55
CA VAL A 83 -2.09 3.62 -1.42
C VAL A 83 -1.86 4.99 -2.06
N ALA A 84 -2.35 5.22 -3.27
CA ALA A 84 -2.20 6.52 -3.94
C ALA A 84 -2.85 7.67 -3.15
N ALA A 85 -4.04 7.45 -2.59
CA ALA A 85 -4.74 8.46 -1.79
C ALA A 85 -3.99 8.76 -0.48
N GLU A 86 -3.51 7.73 0.22
CA GLU A 86 -2.75 7.88 1.46
C GLU A 86 -1.37 8.53 1.23
N CYS A 87 -0.66 8.16 0.16
CA CYS A 87 0.59 8.82 -0.22
C CYS A 87 0.37 10.30 -0.53
N GLN A 88 -0.72 10.65 -1.23
CA GLN A 88 -1.07 12.04 -1.49
C GLN A 88 -1.35 12.79 -0.17
N ALA A 89 -2.12 12.21 0.74
CA ALA A 89 -2.38 12.79 2.06
C ALA A 89 -1.09 12.98 2.87
N LEU A 90 -0.20 11.99 2.85
CA LEU A 90 1.09 12.06 3.53
C LEU A 90 1.98 13.17 2.94
N SER A 91 2.03 13.31 1.62
CA SER A 91 2.80 14.36 0.95
C SER A 91 2.32 15.77 1.33
N LEU A 92 1.01 15.96 1.55
CA LEU A 92 0.44 17.23 2.02
C LEU A 92 0.79 17.50 3.48
N THR A 93 0.92 16.45 4.30
CA THR A 93 1.28 16.56 5.72
C THR A 93 2.78 16.80 5.92
N LEU A 94 3.64 16.23 5.07
CA LEU A 94 5.11 16.33 5.18
C LEU A 94 5.68 17.59 4.50
N ARG A 95 5.05 18.10 3.42
CA ARG A 95 5.52 19.31 2.69
C ARG A 95 5.67 20.58 3.55
N PRO A 96 4.80 20.89 4.54
CA PRO A 96 4.96 22.08 5.38
C PRO A 96 6.18 22.01 6.31
N VAL A 97 6.70 20.81 6.61
CA VAL A 97 7.83 20.60 7.52
C VAL A 97 9.18 20.74 6.78
N ALA A 98 9.20 20.47 5.47
CA ALA A 98 10.39 20.62 4.62
C ALA A 98 10.65 22.07 4.13
N GLY A 99 9.67 22.98 4.30
CA GLY A 99 9.73 24.36 3.80
C GLY A 99 10.09 25.44 4.83
N THR A 100 10.43 25.06 6.06
CA THR A 100 10.81 25.99 7.14
C THR A 100 12.22 25.69 7.65
N ALA A 101 13.22 25.81 6.78
CA ALA A 101 14.63 25.89 7.13
C ALA A 101 15.26 27.09 6.43
#